data_AF-A0A2E1N9S2-F1
#
_entry.id   AF-A0A2E1N9S2-F1
#
_cell.length_a   1.000
_cell.length_b   1.000
_cell.length_c   1.000
_cell.angle_alpha   90.00
_cell.angle_beta   90.00
_cell.angle_gamma   90.00
#
_symmetry.space_group_name_H-M   'P 1'
#
loop_
_entity.id
_entity.type
_entity.pdbx_description
1 polymer ?
#
loop_
_entity_poly.entity_id
_entity_poly.type
_entity_poly.pdbx_seq_one_letter_code
_entity_poly.pdbx_strand_id
1 'polypeptide(L)'
;MRILYGVQATGQGHISRARAMSKALASYSDLEVSWLFSGRRQDKLFDMDRFGDYAHRRGLTFVTEGGSVKYWKTLLSNNYLAFLRDVLALSLERFDLIVTDYEPVTAWAGIIRKRPVIGIGHQYAFGEETPKSGCTTLQRIVMSRFAPVARQIGLHWHPFDKKTLPPILDLPDYESCHIGKYILVYLPFEDQSVVTR
;
A
#
# COMPACT_ATOMS: atom_id res chain seq x y z
N MET A 1 -5.03 -13.70 -18.32
CA MET A 1 -4.81 -13.92 -16.87
C MET A 1 -5.60 -12.90 -16.07
N ARG A 2 -6.32 -13.33 -15.03
CA ARG A 2 -7.09 -12.48 -14.11
C ARG A 2 -6.31 -12.17 -12.85
N ILE A 3 -6.12 -10.89 -12.56
CA ILE A 3 -5.36 -10.40 -11.42
C ILE A 3 -6.30 -9.67 -10.46
N LEU A 4 -6.26 -10.04 -9.18
CA LEU A 4 -6.79 -9.20 -8.11
C LEU A 4 -5.66 -8.34 -7.54
N TYR A 5 -5.80 -7.03 -7.60
CA TYR A 5 -4.82 -6.07 -7.09
C TYR A 5 -5.40 -5.26 -5.92
N GLY A 6 -4.98 -5.61 -4.70
CA GLY A 6 -5.33 -4.88 -3.48
C GLY A 6 -4.43 -3.66 -3.24
N VAL A 7 -4.99 -2.50 -2.91
CA VAL A 7 -4.27 -1.25 -2.65
C VAL A 7 -4.65 -0.69 -1.27
N GLN A 8 -3.64 -0.47 -0.43
CA GLN A 8 -3.81 0.20 0.86
C GLN A 8 -3.92 1.72 0.68
N ALA A 9 -5.15 2.23 0.61
CA ALA A 9 -5.46 3.61 0.25
C ALA A 9 -5.29 4.64 1.39
N THR A 10 -4.81 4.23 2.57
CA THR A 10 -4.56 5.16 3.68
C THR A 10 -3.60 6.30 3.28
N GLY A 11 -2.50 5.97 2.59
CA GLY A 11 -1.50 6.95 2.12
C GLY A 11 -1.57 7.18 0.61
N GLN A 12 -1.23 8.39 0.16
CA GLN A 12 -1.27 8.74 -1.28
C GLN A 12 -0.27 7.96 -2.13
N GLY A 13 0.87 7.58 -1.55
CA GLY A 13 1.91 6.84 -2.28
C GLY A 13 1.43 5.51 -2.86
N HIS A 14 0.52 4.82 -2.17
CA HIS A 14 -0.04 3.55 -2.64
C HIS A 14 -1.01 3.76 -3.82
N ILE A 15 -1.87 4.79 -3.77
CA ILE A 15 -2.77 5.13 -4.89
C ILE A 15 -1.95 5.57 -6.11
N SER A 16 -0.92 6.42 -5.89
CA SER A 16 -0.02 6.86 -6.97
C SER A 16 0.71 5.68 -7.63
N ARG A 17 1.25 4.75 -6.84
CA ARG A 17 1.85 3.52 -7.36
C ARG A 17 0.82 2.65 -8.09
N ALA A 18 -0.40 2.52 -7.57
CA ALA A 18 -1.46 1.78 -8.24
C ALA A 18 -1.79 2.39 -9.62
N ARG A 19 -1.73 3.73 -9.76
CA ARG A 19 -1.83 4.39 -11.07
C ARG A 19 -0.67 4.02 -11.98
N ALA A 20 0.59 4.06 -11.55
CA ALA A 20 1.68 3.59 -12.40
C ALA A 20 1.49 2.11 -12.82
N MET A 21 1.10 1.24 -11.88
CA MET A 21 0.86 -0.18 -12.14
C MET A 21 -0.28 -0.42 -13.11
N SER A 22 -1.40 0.30 -12.99
CA SER A 22 -2.50 0.22 -13.94
C SER A 22 -2.06 0.59 -15.37
N LYS A 23 -0.95 1.35 -15.55
CA LYS A 23 -0.55 1.91 -16.85
C LYS A 23 0.29 0.88 -17.56
N ALA A 24 1.23 0.33 -16.79
CA ALA A 24 2.04 -0.81 -17.20
C ALA A 24 1.18 -2.05 -17.46
N LEU A 25 0.19 -2.37 -16.62
CA LEU A 25 -0.63 -3.57 -16.82
C LEU A 25 -1.59 -3.45 -18.01
N ALA A 26 -2.08 -2.24 -18.30
CA ALA A 26 -2.95 -2.00 -19.45
C ALA A 26 -2.25 -2.19 -20.82
N SER A 27 -0.91 -2.23 -20.87
CA SER A 27 -0.20 -2.52 -22.13
C SER A 27 -0.26 -4.00 -22.52
N TYR A 28 -0.81 -4.87 -21.67
CA TYR A 28 -0.94 -6.31 -21.91
C TYR A 28 -2.40 -6.66 -22.16
N SER A 29 -2.73 -7.02 -23.39
CA SER A 29 -4.11 -7.31 -23.82
C SER A 29 -4.71 -8.57 -23.19
N ASP A 30 -3.87 -9.48 -22.69
CA ASP A 30 -4.27 -10.73 -22.06
C ASP A 30 -4.48 -10.61 -20.54
N LEU A 31 -4.22 -9.43 -19.94
CA LEU A 31 -4.40 -9.19 -18.51
C LEU A 31 -5.75 -8.52 -18.22
N GLU A 32 -6.48 -9.10 -17.28
CA GLU A 32 -7.71 -8.53 -16.72
C GLU A 32 -7.45 -8.20 -15.24
N VAL A 33 -7.45 -6.91 -14.88
CA VAL A 33 -7.11 -6.47 -13.52
C VAL A 33 -8.35 -5.97 -12.78
N SER A 34 -8.72 -6.65 -11.71
CA SER A 34 -9.71 -6.18 -10.73
C SER A 34 -9.00 -5.47 -9.58
N TRP A 35 -9.43 -4.24 -9.27
CA TRP A 35 -8.84 -3.44 -8.21
C TRP A 35 -9.66 -3.53 -6.92
N LEU A 36 -8.99 -3.58 -5.78
CA LEU A 36 -9.61 -3.47 -4.46
C LEU A 36 -8.89 -2.41 -3.62
N PHE A 37 -9.62 -1.40 -3.15
CA PHE A 37 -9.09 -0.34 -2.29
C PHE A 37 -9.62 -0.48 -0.87
N SER A 38 -8.74 -0.35 0.13
CA SER A 38 -9.14 -0.34 1.54
C SER A 38 -8.38 0.67 2.39
N GLY A 39 -8.83 0.89 3.62
CA GLY A 39 -8.22 1.78 4.61
C GLY A 39 -8.77 3.20 4.59
N ARG A 40 -8.83 3.84 3.42
CA ARG A 40 -9.47 5.17 3.27
C ARG A 40 -10.96 5.03 2.96
N ARG A 41 -11.78 5.94 3.51
CA ARG A 41 -13.20 6.03 3.16
C ARG A 41 -13.38 6.30 1.67
N GLN A 42 -14.39 5.70 1.07
CA GLN A 42 -14.64 5.78 -0.38
C GLN A 42 -14.83 7.22 -0.87
N ASP A 43 -15.53 8.06 -0.09
CA ASP A 43 -15.77 9.49 -0.38
C ASP A 43 -14.51 10.37 -0.29
N LYS A 44 -13.39 9.81 0.17
CA LYS A 44 -12.08 10.48 0.28
C LYS A 44 -11.06 9.92 -0.72
N LEU A 45 -11.45 8.95 -1.53
CA LEU A 45 -10.67 8.54 -2.69
C LEU A 45 -10.81 9.59 -3.79
N PHE A 46 -9.75 9.79 -4.57
CA PHE A 46 -9.72 10.75 -5.66
C PHE A 46 -8.96 10.15 -6.84
N ASP A 47 -9.26 10.66 -8.04
CA ASP A 47 -8.62 10.24 -9.27
C ASP A 47 -8.70 8.71 -9.48
N MET A 48 -9.93 8.19 -9.35
CA MET A 48 -10.21 6.75 -9.35
C MET A 48 -10.68 6.21 -10.70
N ASP A 49 -10.97 7.09 -11.66
CA ASP A 49 -11.63 6.74 -12.93
C ASP A 49 -10.89 5.64 -13.69
N ARG A 50 -9.57 5.64 -13.59
CA ARG A 50 -8.71 4.67 -14.27
C ARG A 50 -8.76 3.25 -13.73
N PHE A 51 -9.36 3.06 -12.55
CA PHE A 51 -9.54 1.75 -11.95
C PHE A 51 -10.91 1.12 -12.30
N GLY A 52 -11.77 1.86 -13.01
CA GLY A 52 -13.09 1.40 -13.42
C GLY A 52 -13.95 0.98 -12.23
N ASP A 53 -14.65 -0.14 -12.37
CA ASP A 53 -15.44 -0.76 -11.30
C ASP A 53 -14.55 -1.43 -10.25
N TYR A 54 -13.91 -0.62 -9.40
CA TYR A 54 -13.09 -1.10 -8.30
C TYR A 54 -13.94 -1.53 -7.10
N ALA A 55 -13.50 -2.59 -6.41
CA ALA A 55 -14.06 -2.96 -5.13
C ALA A 55 -13.53 -2.04 -4.02
N HIS A 56 -14.42 -1.62 -3.11
CA HIS A 56 -14.03 -0.90 -1.91
C HIS A 56 -14.30 -1.74 -0.66
N ARG A 57 -13.41 -1.67 0.33
CA ARG A 57 -13.62 -2.21 1.69
C ARG A 57 -13.15 -1.19 2.71
N ARG A 58 -13.71 -1.22 3.92
CA ARG A 58 -13.18 -0.38 5.02
C ARG A 58 -11.75 -0.77 5.34
N GLY A 59 -11.47 -2.07 5.41
CA GLY A 59 -10.13 -2.60 5.70
C GLY A 59 -9.59 -2.14 7.05
N LEU A 60 -8.26 -2.15 7.16
CA LEU A 60 -7.53 -1.58 8.29
C LEU A 60 -6.79 -0.32 7.83
N THR A 61 -6.69 0.66 8.72
CA THR A 61 -5.97 1.92 8.49
C THR A 61 -5.11 2.29 9.69
N PHE A 62 -4.23 3.28 9.54
CA PHE A 62 -3.38 3.82 10.60
C PHE A 62 -3.80 5.24 10.95
N VAL A 63 -3.87 5.54 12.24
CA VAL A 63 -4.04 6.91 12.74
C VAL A 63 -2.66 7.54 12.88
N THR A 64 -2.46 8.68 12.22
CA THR A 64 -1.22 9.47 12.27
C THR A 64 -1.51 10.84 12.86
N GLU A 65 -0.67 11.27 13.80
CA GLU A 65 -0.78 12.60 14.43
C GLU A 65 0.64 13.08 14.80
N GLY A 66 1.01 14.29 14.40
CA GLY A 66 2.33 14.88 14.69
C GLY A 66 3.47 13.98 14.23
N GLY A 67 3.48 13.63 12.94
CA GLY A 67 4.55 12.87 12.28
C GLY A 67 4.61 11.38 12.62
N SER A 68 3.76 10.90 13.54
CA SER A 68 3.89 9.56 14.11
C SER A 68 2.59 8.77 14.08
N VAL A 69 2.72 7.44 13.87
CA VAL A 69 1.59 6.52 13.99
C VAL A 69 1.21 6.39 15.46
N LYS A 70 -0.07 6.61 15.77
CA LYS A 70 -0.63 6.43 17.11
C LYS A 70 -1.21 5.03 17.22
N TYR A 71 -0.40 4.08 17.72
CA TYR A 71 -0.80 2.67 17.79
C TYR A 71 -2.08 2.44 18.60
N TRP A 72 -2.19 3.05 19.79
CA TRP A 72 -3.41 2.91 20.62
C TRP A 72 -4.66 3.43 19.92
N LYS A 73 -4.59 4.63 19.31
CA LYS A 73 -5.71 5.19 18.54
C LYS A 73 -6.02 4.36 17.29
N THR A 74 -4.99 3.81 16.65
CA THR A 74 -5.14 2.88 15.51
C THR A 74 -5.87 1.61 15.92
N LEU A 75 -5.53 1.03 17.07
CA LEU A 75 -6.21 -0.16 17.59
C LEU A 75 -7.69 0.13 17.86
N LEU A 76 -8.02 1.24 18.51
CA LEU A 76 -9.40 1.57 18.88
C LEU A 76 -10.28 2.05 17.71
N SER A 77 -9.68 2.61 16.65
CA SER A 77 -10.43 3.17 15.52
C SER A 77 -10.78 2.14 14.42
N ASN A 78 -10.06 1.02 14.38
CA ASN A 78 -10.31 -0.02 13.39
C ASN A 78 -11.49 -0.92 13.79
N ASN A 79 -12.27 -1.34 12.79
CA ASN A 79 -13.34 -2.32 12.99
C ASN A 79 -12.86 -3.71 12.55
N TYR A 80 -12.30 -4.46 13.50
CA TYR A 80 -11.72 -5.79 13.24
C TYR A 80 -12.76 -6.84 12.84
N LEU A 81 -13.99 -6.74 13.36
CA LEU A 81 -15.08 -7.65 13.00
C LEU A 81 -15.51 -7.44 11.55
N ALA A 82 -15.66 -6.18 11.13
CA ALA A 82 -15.94 -5.85 9.74
C ALA A 82 -14.78 -6.26 8.83
N PHE A 83 -13.53 -6.03 9.24
CA PHE A 83 -12.36 -6.48 8.52
C PHE A 83 -12.36 -8.01 8.32
N LEU A 84 -12.59 -8.78 9.38
CA LEU A 84 -12.64 -10.25 9.29
C LEU A 84 -13.78 -10.71 8.37
N ARG A 85 -14.96 -10.08 8.47
CA ARG A 85 -16.07 -10.35 7.55
C ARG A 85 -15.69 -10.06 6.11
N ASP A 86 -15.03 -8.93 5.84
CA ASP A 86 -14.60 -8.54 4.50
C ASP A 86 -13.59 -9.54 3.92
N VAL A 87 -12.65 -10.02 4.74
CA VAL A 87 -11.66 -11.07 4.40
C VAL A 87 -12.36 -12.39 4.08
N LEU A 88 -13.32 -12.82 4.90
CA LEU A 88 -14.04 -14.07 4.72
C LEU A 88 -15.01 -14.01 3.53
N ALA A 89 -15.56 -12.83 3.20
CA ALA A 89 -16.46 -12.64 2.06
C ALA A 89 -15.73 -12.52 0.71
N LEU A 90 -14.44 -12.17 0.70
CA LEU A 90 -13.69 -11.97 -0.54
C LEU A 90 -13.35 -13.31 -1.23
N SER A 91 -14.12 -13.69 -2.25
CA SER A 91 -13.77 -14.85 -3.09
C SER A 91 -12.54 -14.59 -3.95
N LEU A 92 -11.65 -15.58 -4.01
CA LEU A 92 -10.40 -15.54 -4.78
C LEU A 92 -10.38 -16.54 -5.95
N GLU A 93 -11.47 -17.30 -6.15
CA GLU A 93 -11.50 -18.46 -7.05
C GLU A 93 -11.31 -18.08 -8.52
N ARG A 94 -11.85 -16.92 -8.91
CA ARG A 94 -11.80 -16.43 -10.30
C ARG A 94 -10.46 -15.79 -10.70
N PHE A 95 -9.54 -15.63 -9.76
CA PHE A 95 -8.28 -14.93 -9.98
C PHE A 95 -7.12 -15.92 -10.07
N ASP A 96 -6.35 -15.78 -11.15
CA ASP A 96 -5.14 -16.56 -11.40
C ASP A 96 -3.99 -16.07 -10.50
N LEU A 97 -3.93 -14.75 -10.27
CA LEU A 97 -2.90 -14.10 -9.48
C LEU A 97 -3.50 -13.09 -8.49
N ILE A 98 -2.93 -13.05 -7.30
CA ILE A 98 -3.31 -12.10 -6.25
C ILE A 98 -2.08 -11.25 -5.91
N VAL A 99 -2.24 -9.95 -6.03
CA VAL A 99 -1.23 -8.95 -5.71
C VAL A 99 -1.78 -8.03 -4.63
N THR A 100 -0.93 -7.68 -3.67
CA THR A 100 -1.27 -6.70 -2.64
C THR A 100 -0.19 -5.63 -2.54
N ASP A 101 -0.60 -4.38 -2.66
CA ASP A 101 0.19 -3.22 -2.30
C ASP A 101 -0.04 -2.86 -0.82
N TYR A 102 0.44 -3.78 0.02
CA TYR A 102 0.33 -3.72 1.49
C TYR A 102 -1.13 -3.60 1.99
N GLU A 103 -2.09 -4.08 1.20
CA GLU A 103 -3.52 -4.09 1.47
C GLU A 103 -3.91 -5.34 2.28
N PRO A 104 -4.49 -5.17 3.49
CA PRO A 104 -4.66 -6.25 4.45
C PRO A 104 -5.77 -7.24 4.07
N VAL A 105 -6.87 -6.81 3.42
CA VAL A 105 -8.01 -7.69 3.12
C VAL A 105 -7.61 -8.77 2.13
N THR A 106 -6.98 -8.36 1.02
CA THR A 106 -6.49 -9.24 -0.04
C THR A 106 -5.38 -10.15 0.47
N ALA A 107 -4.46 -9.61 1.28
CA ALA A 107 -3.37 -10.38 1.88
C ALA A 107 -3.90 -11.52 2.78
N TRP A 108 -4.77 -11.18 3.74
CA TRP A 108 -5.33 -12.17 4.66
C TRP A 108 -6.30 -13.14 3.99
N ALA A 109 -7.08 -12.70 2.99
CA ALA A 109 -7.92 -13.59 2.21
C ALA A 109 -7.09 -14.67 1.50
N GLY A 110 -5.91 -14.30 0.97
CA GLY A 110 -4.98 -15.24 0.38
C GLY A 110 -4.42 -16.25 1.38
N ILE A 111 -4.00 -15.80 2.57
CA ILE A 111 -3.52 -16.68 3.65
C ILE A 111 -4.59 -17.70 4.05
N ILE A 112 -5.82 -17.24 4.35
CA ILE A 112 -6.90 -18.11 4.83
C ILE A 112 -7.30 -19.14 3.76
N ARG A 113 -7.31 -18.74 2.49
CA ARG A 113 -7.65 -19.61 1.36
C ARG A 113 -6.47 -20.40 0.81
N LYS A 114 -5.29 -20.29 1.44
CA LYS A 114 -4.03 -20.93 1.00
C LYS A 114 -3.71 -20.62 -0.47
N ARG A 115 -4.01 -19.39 -0.91
CA ARG A 115 -3.69 -18.88 -2.25
C ARG A 115 -2.40 -18.05 -2.17
N PRO A 116 -1.43 -18.26 -3.08
CA PRO A 116 -0.22 -17.46 -3.08
C PRO A 116 -0.54 -16.00 -3.38
N VAL A 117 0.02 -15.10 -2.56
CA VAL A 117 -0.10 -13.65 -2.74
C VAL A 117 1.29 -13.06 -2.93
N ILE A 118 1.43 -12.18 -3.93
CA ILE A 118 2.61 -11.35 -4.12
C ILE A 118 2.36 -10.00 -3.43
N GLY A 119 3.19 -9.68 -2.44
CA GLY A 119 3.21 -8.36 -1.82
C GLY A 119 4.22 -7.47 -2.51
N ILE A 120 3.80 -6.29 -2.93
CA ILE A 120 4.67 -5.24 -3.49
C ILE A 120 4.58 -4.04 -2.55
N GLY A 121 5.70 -3.46 -2.13
CA GLY A 121 5.64 -2.28 -1.29
C GLY A 121 6.91 -1.97 -0.53
N HIS A 122 6.97 -0.75 -0.02
CA HIS A 122 8.10 -0.26 0.77
C HIS A 122 8.28 -1.08 2.06
N GLN A 123 7.18 -1.44 2.72
CA GLN A 123 7.17 -2.19 3.97
C GLN A 123 7.81 -3.58 3.81
N TYR A 124 7.75 -4.18 2.62
CA TYR A 124 8.37 -5.47 2.32
C TYR A 124 9.88 -5.38 2.04
N ALA A 125 10.44 -4.17 1.90
CA ALA A 125 11.89 -3.99 1.76
C ALA A 125 12.64 -4.08 3.11
N PHE A 126 11.91 -4.02 4.24
CA PHE A 126 12.50 -4.01 5.58
C PHE A 126 12.68 -5.42 6.14
N GLY A 127 13.67 -6.15 5.62
CA GLY A 127 14.15 -7.44 6.12
C GLY A 127 14.97 -7.34 7.41
N GLU A 128 15.58 -8.44 7.85
CA GLU A 128 16.44 -8.46 9.05
C GLU A 128 17.70 -7.58 8.88
N GLU A 129 18.28 -7.59 7.68
CA GLU A 129 19.51 -6.85 7.33
C GLU A 129 19.30 -5.36 7.01
N THR A 130 18.06 -4.89 6.97
CA THR A 130 17.78 -3.49 6.63
C THR A 130 18.07 -2.59 7.84
N PRO A 131 18.91 -1.54 7.70
CA PRO A 131 19.12 -0.57 8.76
C PRO A 131 17.81 0.11 9.13
N LYS A 132 17.43 0.02 10.41
CA LYS A 132 16.20 0.61 10.94
C LYS A 132 16.54 1.47 12.14
N SER A 133 16.19 2.76 12.11
CA SER A 133 16.22 3.58 13.31
C SER A 133 14.96 3.35 14.14
N GLY A 134 15.11 3.12 15.45
CA GLY A 134 13.98 3.11 16.39
C GLY A 134 12.94 1.99 16.20
N CYS A 135 13.24 0.91 15.48
CA CYS A 135 12.30 -0.18 15.29
C CYS A 135 12.09 -1.02 16.56
N THR A 136 10.94 -0.83 17.21
CA THR A 136 10.49 -1.66 18.33
C THR A 136 9.99 -3.02 17.86
N THR A 137 10.04 -4.04 18.72
CA THR A 137 9.47 -5.38 18.43
C THR A 137 8.00 -5.29 18.03
N LEU A 138 7.23 -4.39 18.64
CA LEU A 138 5.83 -4.13 18.30
C LEU A 138 5.67 -3.65 16.84
N GLN A 139 6.50 -2.71 16.39
CA GLN A 139 6.48 -2.23 15.01
C GLN A 139 6.77 -3.35 14.02
N ARG A 140 7.73 -4.22 14.32
CA ARG A 140 8.03 -5.38 13.48
C ARG A 140 6.83 -6.33 13.37
N ILE A 141 6.14 -6.58 14.48
CA ILE A 141 4.94 -7.43 14.49
C ILE A 141 3.82 -6.78 13.68
N VAL A 142 3.53 -5.49 13.91
CA VAL A 142 2.51 -4.77 13.13
C VAL A 142 2.86 -4.81 11.65
N MET A 143 4.10 -4.50 11.27
CA MET A 143 4.52 -4.46 9.88
C MET A 143 4.36 -5.81 9.17
N SER A 144 4.75 -6.90 9.84
CA SER A 144 4.68 -8.26 9.29
C SER A 144 3.27 -8.84 9.26
N ARG A 145 2.40 -8.46 10.20
CA ARG A 145 1.03 -9.01 10.34
C ARG A 145 -0.05 -8.17 9.67
N PHE A 146 0.23 -6.92 9.31
CA PHE A 146 -0.75 -6.06 8.67
C PHE A 146 -1.19 -6.63 7.31
N ALA A 147 -0.24 -6.92 6.41
CA ALA A 147 -0.49 -7.52 5.10
C ALA A 147 0.49 -8.68 4.84
N PRO A 148 0.28 -9.87 5.43
CA PRO A 148 1.17 -11.02 5.28
C PRO A 148 1.04 -11.63 3.88
N VAL A 149 2.17 -12.02 3.27
CA VAL A 149 2.22 -12.57 1.91
C VAL A 149 3.25 -13.70 1.80
N ALA A 150 3.06 -14.57 0.82
CA ALA A 150 4.01 -15.67 0.55
C ALA A 150 5.26 -15.17 -0.19
N ARG A 151 5.11 -14.23 -1.12
CA ARG A 151 6.22 -13.65 -1.89
C ARG A 151 6.27 -12.15 -1.70
N GLN A 152 7.37 -11.65 -1.16
CA GLN A 152 7.61 -10.23 -0.90
C GLN A 152 8.50 -9.63 -1.99
N ILE A 153 8.08 -8.50 -2.52
CA ILE A 153 8.85 -7.62 -3.41
C ILE A 153 8.95 -6.27 -2.71
N GLY A 154 10.14 -5.99 -2.19
CA GLY A 154 10.44 -4.74 -1.50
C GLY A 154 10.66 -3.62 -2.50
N LEU A 155 10.16 -2.42 -2.19
CA LEU A 155 10.46 -1.21 -2.96
C LEU A 155 11.33 -0.27 -2.12
N HIS A 156 12.55 0.02 -2.55
CA HIS A 156 13.43 0.94 -1.82
C HIS A 156 14.49 1.54 -2.75
N TRP A 157 14.95 2.75 -2.45
CA TRP A 157 16.00 3.45 -3.23
C TRP A 157 17.36 2.74 -3.15
N HIS A 158 17.68 2.23 -1.97
CA HIS A 158 18.86 1.40 -1.72
C HIS A 158 18.51 -0.09 -1.81
N PRO A 159 19.28 -0.93 -2.54
CA PRO A 159 18.97 -2.34 -2.74
C PRO A 159 19.42 -3.20 -1.54
N PHE A 160 18.67 -3.17 -0.44
CA PHE A 160 19.01 -3.92 0.78
C PHE A 160 18.98 -5.45 0.62
N ASP A 161 18.27 -5.97 -0.37
CA ASP A 161 18.20 -7.40 -0.73
C ASP A 161 18.04 -7.54 -2.25
N LYS A 162 18.36 -8.71 -2.80
CA LYS A 162 18.17 -9.11 -4.21
C LYS A 162 16.72 -8.97 -4.70
N LYS A 163 15.74 -8.95 -3.78
CA LYS A 163 14.31 -8.77 -4.07
C LYS A 163 13.83 -7.33 -3.91
N THR A 164 14.75 -6.40 -3.64
CA THR A 164 14.45 -4.98 -3.53
C THR A 164 14.53 -4.34 -4.92
N LEU A 165 13.42 -3.77 -5.36
CA LEU A 165 13.32 -3.01 -6.61
C LEU A 165 13.30 -1.51 -6.30
N PRO A 166 13.68 -0.65 -7.26
CA PRO A 166 13.53 0.79 -7.10
C PRO A 166 12.05 1.17 -6.91
N PRO A 167 11.76 2.31 -6.24
CA PRO A 167 10.40 2.78 -6.07
C PRO A 167 9.70 3.03 -7.41
N ILE A 168 8.39 2.73 -7.42
CA ILE A 168 7.53 2.99 -8.56
C ILE A 168 6.92 4.38 -8.38
N LEU A 169 7.19 5.28 -9.31
CA LEU A 169 6.70 6.65 -9.32
C LEU A 169 5.87 6.90 -10.57
N ASP A 170 4.71 7.52 -10.38
CA ASP A 170 3.85 8.03 -11.45
C ASP A 170 4.14 9.53 -11.61
N LEU A 171 5.18 9.85 -12.38
CA LEU A 171 5.59 11.23 -12.63
C LEU A 171 5.16 11.65 -14.03
N PRO A 172 4.69 12.90 -14.21
CA PRO A 172 4.53 13.46 -15.54
C PRO A 172 5.89 13.56 -16.24
N ASP A 173 5.87 13.59 -17.56
CA ASP A 173 7.06 13.93 -18.34
C ASP A 173 7.47 15.37 -17.97
N TYR A 174 8.52 15.50 -17.16
CA TYR A 174 9.03 16.78 -16.70
C TYR A 174 10.34 17.06 -17.40
N GLU A 175 10.38 18.11 -18.23
CA GLU A 175 11.65 18.69 -18.64
C GLU A 175 12.25 19.37 -17.41
N SER A 176 13.40 18.89 -16.96
CA SER A 176 14.09 19.42 -15.79
C SER A 176 14.55 20.86 -16.02
N CYS A 177 13.66 21.81 -15.79
CA CYS A 177 13.98 23.21 -15.71
C CYS A 177 13.69 23.71 -14.30
N HIS A 178 14.63 24.50 -13.79
CA HIS A 178 14.64 25.18 -12.50
C HIS A 178 15.33 24.43 -11.35
N ILE A 179 16.65 24.60 -11.28
CA ILE A 179 17.39 24.56 -10.01
C ILE A 179 17.05 25.85 -9.26
N GLY A 180 15.91 25.85 -8.58
CA GLY A 180 15.54 26.94 -7.68
C GLY A 180 16.48 27.00 -6.47
N LYS A 181 16.61 28.18 -5.86
CA LYS A 181 17.37 28.37 -4.60
C LYS A 181 16.74 27.60 -3.41
N TYR A 182 15.45 27.25 -3.53
CA TYR A 182 14.67 26.61 -2.47
C TYR A 182 14.07 25.29 -2.95
N ILE A 183 13.99 24.33 -2.03
CA ILE A 183 13.35 23.03 -2.25
C ILE A 183 12.08 22.99 -1.38
N LEU A 184 10.93 22.76 -2.00
CA LEU A 184 9.68 22.53 -1.28
C LEU A 184 9.63 21.09 -0.79
N VAL A 185 9.47 20.90 0.52
CA VAL A 185 9.32 19.59 1.15
C VAL A 185 7.90 19.45 1.67
N TYR A 186 7.19 18.42 1.21
CA TYR A 186 5.82 18.14 1.64
C TYR A 186 5.80 17.18 2.83
N LEU A 187 5.23 17.63 3.96
CA LEU A 187 5.16 16.87 5.22
C LEU A 187 3.70 16.68 5.66
N PRO A 188 2.93 15.78 5.00
CA PRO A 188 1.48 15.66 5.18
C PRO A 188 1.04 15.18 6.57
N PHE A 189 1.93 14.52 7.29
CA PHE A 189 1.61 13.89 8.58
C PHE A 189 2.10 14.73 9.77
N GLU A 190 2.88 15.78 9.52
CA GLU A 190 3.42 16.65 10.57
C GLU A 190 2.42 17.72 11.01
N ASP A 191 2.58 18.18 12.24
CA ASP A 191 1.89 19.38 12.70
C ASP A 191 2.49 20.61 12.01
N GLN A 192 1.73 21.21 11.11
CA GLN A 192 2.19 22.36 10.32
C GLN A 192 2.58 23.55 11.23
N SER A 193 1.91 23.73 12.38
CA SER A 193 2.22 24.82 13.31
C SER A 193 3.59 24.69 13.99
N VAL A 194 4.13 23.47 14.01
CA VAL A 194 5.46 23.16 14.55
C VAL A 194 6.52 23.30 13.46
N VAL A 195 6.22 22.87 12.24
CA VAL A 195 7.21 22.75 11.16
C VAL A 195 7.41 24.06 10.37
N THR A 196 6.43 24.95 10.28
CA THR A 196 6.54 26.19 9.49
C THR A 196 7.03 27.41 10.30
N ARG A 197 7.70 27.20 11.44
CA ARG A 197 8.20 28.30 12.29
C ARG A 197 9.49 28.91 11.79
#